data_AF-A0A0R1V7H0-F1
#
_entry.id   AF-A0A0R1V7H0-F1
#
_cell.length_a   1.000
_cell.length_b   1.000
_cell.length_c   1.000
_cell.angle_alpha   90.00
_cell.angle_beta   90.00
_cell.angle_gamma   90.00
#
_symmetry.space_group_name_H-M   'P 1'
#
loop_
_entity.id
_entity.type
_entity.pdbx_description
1 polymer ?
#
loop_
_entity_poly.entity_id
_entity_poly.type
_entity_poly.pdbx_seq_one_letter_code
_entity_poly.pdbx_strand_id
1 'polypeptide(L)' 'MEINNLLSEKQAELIEVQIPTRAGSKTFETDTEVELANPRLEPTGRSTGDEAIASWKLTAENIKAKGGQVVWLRS' A
#
# COMPACT_ATOMS: atom_id res chain seq x y z
N MET A 1 5.43 -4.13 -9.91
CA MET A 1 4.83 -3.52 -8.70
C MET A 1 3.68 -2.67 -9.15
N GLU A 2 2.58 -2.70 -8.42
CA GLU A 2 1.42 -1.84 -8.62
C GLU A 2 1.40 -0.79 -7.50
N ILE A 3 1.15 0.47 -7.86
CA ILE A 3 1.13 1.60 -6.93
C ILE A 3 -0.32 2.02 -6.75
N ASN A 4 -0.76 2.06 -5.50
CA ASN A 4 -2.11 2.46 -5.12
C ASN A 4 -2.06 3.71 -4.23
N ASN A 5 -2.79 4.77 -4.62
CA ASN A 5 -2.94 5.98 -3.81
C ASN A 5 -4.19 5.85 -2.95
N LEU A 6 -4.02 5.75 -1.63
CA LEU A 6 -5.12 5.54 -0.69
C LEU A 6 -5.27 6.75 0.21
N LEU A 7 -6.51 7.12 0.54
CA LEU A 7 -6.78 8.09 1.59
C LEU A 7 -6.70 7.37 2.95
N SER A 8 -5.95 7.93 3.89
CA SER A 8 -5.83 7.40 5.25
C SER A 8 -6.75 8.14 6.20
N GLU A 9 -7.45 7.43 7.09
CA GLU A 9 -8.23 8.09 8.16
C GLU A 9 -7.33 8.77 9.20
N LYS A 10 -6.07 8.33 9.33
CA LYS A 10 -5.13 8.80 10.36
C LYS A 10 -4.11 9.82 9.85
N GLN A 11 -3.97 9.95 8.53
CA GLN A 11 -3.12 10.95 7.90
C GLN A 11 -3.98 11.79 6.98
N ALA A 12 -3.82 13.11 7.02
CA ALA A 12 -4.61 14.05 6.22
C ALA A 12 -4.24 14.06 4.72
N GLU A 13 -3.48 13.06 4.25
CA GLU A 13 -2.89 13.02 2.91
C GLU A 13 -3.04 11.64 2.27
N LEU A 14 -2.89 11.60 0.95
CA LEU A 14 -2.81 10.36 0.20
C LEU A 14 -1.52 9.63 0.53
N ILE A 15 -1.62 8.33 0.75
CA ILE A 15 -0.47 7.45 0.95
C ILE A 15 -0.29 6.54 -0.28
N GLU A 16 0.95 6.44 -0.77
CA GLU A 16 1.32 5.46 -1.78
C GLU A 16 1.57 4.10 -1.13
N VAL A 17 0.87 3.07 -1.60
CA VAL A 17 1.09 1.67 -1.20
C VAL A 17 1.56 0.87 -2.40
N GLN A 18 2.72 0.22 -2.26
CA GLN A 18 3.24 -0.66 -3.30
C GLN A 18 2.86 -2.12 -3.05
N ILE A 19 2.21 -2.72 -4.03
CA ILE A 19 1.72 -4.11 -3.97
C ILE A 19 2.39 -4.94 -5.07
N PRO A 20 2.88 -6.16 -4.77
CA PRO A 20 3.43 -7.05 -5.78
C PRO A 20 2.41 -7.39 -6.86
N THR A 21 2.79 -7.32 -8.13
CA THR A 21 1.91 -7.65 -9.27
C THR A 21 1.35 -9.09 -9.19
N ARG A 22 2.07 -10.00 -8.54
CA ARG A 22 1.61 -11.38 -8.27
C ARG A 22 0.36 -11.48 -7.38
N ALA A 23 0.01 -10.41 -6.66
CA ALA A 23 -1.21 -10.35 -5.85
C ALA A 23 -2.49 -10.17 -6.70
N GLY A 24 -2.32 -9.92 -8.01
CA GLY A 24 -3.38 -9.59 -8.95
C GLY A 24 -3.80 -8.13 -8.82
N SER A 25 -4.12 -7.51 -9.95
CA SER A 25 -4.69 -6.16 -9.96
C SER A 25 -6.12 -6.19 -9.43
N LYS A 26 -6.49 -5.14 -8.68
CA LYS A 26 -7.80 -5.04 -8.05
C LYS A 26 -8.39 -3.67 -8.33
N THR A 27 -9.64 -3.66 -8.78
CA THR A 27 -10.40 -2.43 -8.97
C THR A 27 -11.36 -2.28 -7.80
N PHE A 28 -11.39 -1.09 -7.22
CA PHE A 28 -12.31 -0.72 -6.15
C PHE A 28 -13.16 0.46 -6.63
N GLU A 29 -14.40 0.53 -6.18
CA GLU A 29 -15.21 1.74 -6.36
C GLU A 29 -14.64 2.89 -5.52
N THR A 30 -14.97 4.12 -5.90
CA THR A 30 -14.58 5.30 -5.11
C THR A 30 -15.13 5.18 -3.69
N ASP A 31 -14.35 5.65 -2.70
CA ASP A 31 -14.68 5.58 -1.26
C ASP A 31 -14.82 4.16 -0.68
N THR A 32 -14.41 3.11 -1.40
CA THR A 32 -14.34 1.76 -0.84
C THR A 32 -13.30 1.68 0.26
N GLU A 33 -13.71 1.35 1.48
CA GLU A 33 -12.77 1.03 2.55
C GLU A 33 -12.00 -0.26 2.24
N VAL A 34 -10.69 -0.21 2.41
CA VAL A 34 -9.77 -1.32 2.08
C VAL A 34 -8.88 -1.67 3.27
N GLU A 35 -8.44 -2.93 3.31
CA GLU A 35 -7.46 -3.45 4.25
C GLU A 35 -6.20 -3.90 3.51
N LEU A 36 -5.05 -3.52 4.03
CA LEU A 36 -3.74 -3.99 3.56
C LEU A 36 -3.38 -5.30 4.27
N ALA A 37 -2.97 -6.32 3.50
CA ALA A 37 -2.45 -7.56 4.05
C ALA A 37 -0.94 -7.46 4.30
N ASN A 38 -0.53 -7.69 5.56
CA ASN A 38 0.87 -7.64 5.99
C ASN A 38 1.61 -6.35 5.58
N PRO A 39 1.09 -5.14 5.94
CA PRO A 39 1.74 -3.89 5.58
C PRO A 39 3.10 -3.75 6.27
N ARG A 40 4.09 -3.25 5.55
CA ARG A 40 5.44 -2.96 6.03
C ARG A 40 5.83 -1.54 5.67
N LEU A 41 6.25 -0.78 6.67
CA LEU A 41 6.79 0.56 6.51
C LEU A 41 8.32 0.50 6.64
N GLU A 42 9.01 0.88 5.58
CA GLU A 42 10.47 0.89 5.52
C GLU A 42 10.96 2.35 5.47
N PRO A 43 11.82 2.79 6.40
CA PRO A 43 12.46 4.09 6.29
C PRO A 43 13.39 4.06 5.07
N THR A 44 13.33 5.11 4.27
CA THR A 44 14.22 5.29 3.13
C THR A 44 14.92 6.63 3.23
N GLY A 45 16.08 6.73 2.61
CA GLY A 45 16.82 7.98 2.58
C GLY A 45 17.76 8.02 1.39
N ARG A 46 17.90 9.19 0.79
CA ARG A 46 18.94 9.43 -0.19
C ARG A 46 19.63 10.75 0.06
N SER A 47 20.95 10.76 -0.07
CA SER A 47 21.73 11.99 -0.11
C SER A 47 21.80 12.49 -1.55
N THR A 48 21.61 13.79 -1.75
CA THR A 48 21.75 14.46 -3.05
C THR A 48 23.07 15.24 -3.15
N GLY A 49 24.01 15.01 -2.23
CA GLY A 49 25.26 15.77 -2.12
C GLY A 49 25.11 16.98 -1.20
N ASP A 50 24.14 17.86 -1.48
CA ASP A 50 23.89 19.08 -0.71
C ASP A 50 22.82 18.89 0.38
N GLU A 51 21.97 17.87 0.23
CA GLU A 51 20.85 17.61 1.14
C GLU A 51 20.71 16.10 1.44
N ALA A 52 20.01 15.81 2.53
CA ALA A 52 19.55 14.48 2.86
C ALA A 52 18.02 14.46 2.85
N ILE A 53 17.44 13.65 1.96
CA ILE A 53 16.00 13.46 1.88
C ILE A 53 15.64 12.22 2.68
N ALA A 54 14.97 12.42 3.82
CA ALA A 54 14.34 11.34 4.58
C ALA A 54 12.95 11.06 4.01
N SER A 55 12.63 9.80 3.75
CA SER A 55 11.34 9.37 3.22
C SER A 55 10.99 8.00 3.79
N TRP A 56 9.86 7.44 3.37
CA TRP A 56 9.38 6.13 3.79
C TRP A 56 8.71 5.44 2.62
N LYS A 57 8.75 4.11 2.64
CA LYS A 57 8.13 3.25 1.64
C LYS A 57 7.14 2.33 2.34
N LEU A 58 5.87 2.43 1.95
CA LEU A 58 4.82 1.53 2.43
C LEU A 58 4.58 0.44 1.38
N THR A 59 4.73 -0.81 1.81
CA THR A 59 4.45 -2.00 0.98
C THR A 59 3.41 -2.87 1.66
N ALA A 60 2.67 -3.65 0.88
CA ALA A 60 1.75 -4.66 1.39
C ALA A 60 1.79 -5.90 0.47
N GLU A 61 1.50 -7.07 1.02
CA GLU A 61 1.47 -8.31 0.22
C GLU A 61 0.21 -8.40 -0.65
N ASN A 62 -0.89 -7.78 -0.21
CA ASN A 62 -2.16 -7.73 -0.91
C ASN A 62 -3.03 -6.57 -0.39
N ILE A 63 -4.09 -6.22 -1.10
CA ILE A 63 -5.13 -5.27 -0.70
C ILE A 63 -6.50 -5.90 -0.90
N LYS A 64 -7.49 -5.63 -0.05
CA LYS A 64 -8.85 -6.16 -0.20
C LYS A 64 -9.86 -5.16 0.33
N ALA A 65 -11.10 -5.23 -0.13
CA ALA A 65 -12.19 -4.49 0.50
C ALA A 65 -12.32 -4.92 1.97
N LYS A 66 -12.50 -3.94 2.87
CA LYS A 66 -12.72 -4.17 4.29
C LYS A 66 -14.01 -4.97 4.48
N GLY A 67 -13.97 -6.02 5.29
CA GLY A 67 -15.08 -6.97 5.42
C GLY A 67 -15.21 -8.00 4.27
N GLY A 68 -14.36 -7.93 3.25
CA GLY A 68 -14.25 -8.96 2.21
C GLY A 68 -13.64 -10.25 2.77
N GLN A 69 -14.29 -11.38 2.50
CA GLN A 69 -13.83 -12.70 2.94
C GLN A 69 -12.47 -13.03 2.31
N VAL A 70 -11.46 -13.33 3.13
CA VAL A 70 -10.16 -13.81 2.65
C VAL A 70 -10.31 -15.29 2.28
N VAL A 71 -10.61 -15.56 1.02
CA VAL A 71 -10.58 -16.94 0.51
C VAL A 71 -9.14 -17.27 0.13
N TRP A 72 -8.46 -18.02 1.00
CA TRP A 72 -7.23 -18.71 0.63
C TRP A 72 -7.63 -19.93 -0.21
N LEU A 73 -7.51 -19.85 -1.53
CA LEU A 73 -7.57 -21.04 -2.38
C LEU A 73 -6.31 -21.87 -2.08
N ARG A 74 -6.47 -22.97 -1.34
CA ARG A 74 -5.44 -24.00 -1.24
C ARG A 74 -5.52 -24.84 -2.52
N SER A 75 -4.44 -24.83 -3.29
CA SER A 75 -4.18 -25.80 -4.37
C SER A 75 -3.96 -27.19 -3.80
#